data_AF-A0A5C8FW30-F1
#
_entry.id   AF-A0A5C8FW30-F1
#
_cell.length_a   1.000
_cell.length_b   1.000
_cell.length_c   1.000
_cell.angle_alpha   90.00
_cell.angle_beta   90.00
_cell.angle_gamma   90.00
#
_symmetry.space_group_name_H-M   'P 1'
#
loop_
_entity.id
_entity.type
_entity.pdbx_description
1 polymer ?
#
loop_
_entity_poly.entity_id
_entity_poly.type
_entity_poly.pdbx_seq_one_letter_code
_entity_poly.pdbx_strand_id
1 'polypeptide(L)'
;MKKEYIYIVQARLESSKCKIGKTNDLERRLKEYNSMTGKSKENTYQYLFCSEVKDMSILENDIKKKFSNLREEKSKEIYFYNSPLFEDYVKFIKSHKLFIKEIYTKSKEEILKKVKIVKKTTPNLKERGLSRKDILQKAQKVNNDEFYTRMEDIEKELSMYNKKIWRNKTVFCNCDDAVGDDERNTSAFALYFLRNFIELKLKKLICTHYDGPVDLFNQGSKAYVFTKDGFLEKKFYPKHYTGSFDDPLSLKILKEEADIVCTNPPFSRATDYWKILVDSKKKFIIISNIANVLTPAYISYFKDNLVWAGYNSVDNFLTPKKELTRAAGHWYTNFKIKNRPKYKNLKIMPLKEIPEKYKKYDDSKILLVDNNYIPSDYKKPFAVSSRSILNGILEKGYQIFGDREYYPYIKEKKCFGRILIKKY
;
A
#
# COMPACT_ATOMS: atom_id res chain seq x y z
N MET A 1 17.25 46.17 -2.81
CA MET A 1 17.54 44.85 -3.42
C MET A 1 16.35 44.43 -4.28
N LYS A 2 16.58 43.83 -5.45
CA LYS A 2 15.48 43.20 -6.21
C LYS A 2 14.92 42.05 -5.37
N LYS A 3 13.60 41.91 -5.33
CA LYS A 3 12.96 40.78 -4.66
C LYS A 3 13.23 39.51 -5.48
N GLU A 4 13.53 38.43 -4.78
CA GLU A 4 13.76 37.12 -5.38
C GLU A 4 12.63 36.17 -4.99
N TYR A 5 12.21 35.34 -5.93
CA TYR A 5 11.07 34.44 -5.77
C TYR A 5 11.40 33.01 -6.14
N ILE A 6 10.85 32.09 -5.36
CA ILE A 6 10.67 30.69 -5.75
C ILE A 6 9.19 30.45 -6.02
N TYR A 7 8.89 29.70 -7.06
CA TYR A 7 7.53 29.37 -7.45
C TYR A 7 7.38 27.92 -7.88
N ILE A 8 6.16 27.41 -7.77
CA ILE A 8 5.70 26.15 -8.34
C ILE A 8 4.59 26.48 -9.35
N VAL A 9 4.73 26.01 -10.58
CA VAL A 9 3.80 26.28 -11.69
C VAL A 9 3.36 24.98 -12.36
N GLN A 10 2.13 24.93 -12.86
CA GLN A 10 1.55 23.76 -13.51
C GLN A 10 0.74 24.17 -14.74
N ALA A 11 0.75 23.35 -15.79
CA ALA A 11 -0.10 23.54 -16.95
C ALA A 11 -1.55 23.12 -16.64
N ARG A 12 -2.55 23.87 -17.13
CA ARG A 12 -3.96 23.71 -16.73
C ARG A 12 -4.57 22.33 -17.01
N LEU A 13 -4.09 21.62 -18.03
CA LEU A 13 -4.56 20.28 -18.41
C LEU A 13 -3.56 19.16 -18.11
N GLU A 14 -2.34 19.48 -17.66
CA GLU A 14 -1.36 18.48 -17.23
C GLU A 14 -1.31 18.46 -15.71
N SER A 15 -2.14 17.60 -15.12
CA SER A 15 -2.27 17.49 -13.67
C SER A 15 -1.07 16.78 -13.02
N SER A 16 -0.28 16.01 -13.78
CA SER A 16 0.82 15.11 -13.34
C SER A 16 2.22 15.67 -13.28
N LYS A 17 2.41 16.90 -13.75
CA LYS A 17 3.72 17.53 -13.74
C LYS A 17 3.62 18.97 -13.24
N CYS A 18 4.65 19.37 -12.51
CA CYS A 18 4.84 20.77 -12.16
C CYS A 18 6.29 21.18 -12.42
N LYS A 19 6.50 22.49 -12.47
CA LYS A 19 7.83 23.09 -12.58
C LYS A 19 8.07 23.91 -11.34
N ILE A 20 9.21 23.67 -10.70
CA ILE A 20 9.74 24.61 -9.71
C ILE A 20 10.74 25.50 -10.43
N GLY A 21 10.63 26.79 -10.20
CA GLY A 21 11.53 27.76 -10.79
C GLY A 21 11.78 28.94 -9.88
N LYS A 22 12.64 29.82 -10.38
CA LYS A 22 13.04 31.05 -9.71
C LYS A 22 12.89 32.24 -10.63
N THR A 23 12.57 33.40 -10.08
CA THR A 23 12.44 34.64 -10.84
C THR A 23 12.59 35.85 -9.93
N ASN A 24 12.92 36.99 -10.52
CA ASN A 24 12.84 38.30 -9.87
C ASN A 24 11.53 39.04 -10.22
N ASP A 25 10.71 38.44 -11.09
CA ASP A 25 9.46 39.00 -11.61
C ASP A 25 8.49 37.85 -11.93
N LEU A 26 7.46 37.68 -11.09
CA LEU A 26 6.47 36.61 -11.23
C LEU A 26 5.54 36.83 -12.44
N GLU A 27 5.20 38.08 -12.76
CA GLU A 27 4.26 38.38 -13.84
C GLU A 27 4.90 38.15 -15.21
N ARG A 28 6.11 38.70 -15.42
CA ARG A 28 6.88 38.46 -16.64
C ARG A 28 7.12 36.98 -16.86
N ARG A 29 7.47 36.25 -15.80
CA ARG A 29 7.77 34.81 -15.90
C ARG A 29 6.54 33.99 -16.29
N LEU A 30 5.36 34.32 -15.75
CA LEU A 30 4.12 33.64 -16.14
C LEU A 30 3.71 33.95 -17.58
N LYS A 31 3.95 35.19 -18.05
CA LYS A 31 3.74 35.56 -19.45
C LYS A 31 4.64 34.76 -20.39
N GLU A 32 5.92 34.56 -20.04
CA GLU A 32 6.87 33.72 -20.81
C GLU A 32 6.39 32.27 -20.95
N TYR A 33 5.94 31.66 -19.86
CA TYR A 33 5.39 30.29 -19.93
C TYR A 33 4.21 30.19 -20.90
N ASN A 34 3.35 31.20 -20.92
CA ASN A 34 2.13 31.21 -21.72
C ASN A 34 2.35 31.72 -23.16
N SER A 35 3.46 32.39 -23.46
CA SER A 35 3.81 32.81 -24.81
C SER A 35 4.55 31.72 -25.59
N MET A 36 5.35 30.89 -24.90
CA MET A 36 6.15 29.83 -25.52
C MET A 36 5.36 28.59 -25.96
N THR A 37 4.19 28.31 -25.38
CA THR A 37 3.50 27.02 -25.55
C THR A 37 2.37 26.98 -26.59
N GLY A 38 2.22 28.04 -27.40
CA GLY A 38 1.13 28.17 -28.36
C GLY A 38 -0.22 28.42 -27.66
N LYS A 39 -1.11 29.20 -28.28
CA LYS A 39 -2.41 29.62 -27.69
C LYS A 39 -3.47 28.51 -27.67
N SER A 40 -3.12 27.24 -27.45
CA SER A 40 -4.15 26.23 -27.12
C SER A 40 -4.51 26.36 -25.63
N LYS A 41 -5.78 26.17 -25.27
CA LYS A 41 -6.24 26.18 -23.86
C LYS A 41 -5.55 25.10 -23.00
N GLU A 42 -4.84 24.17 -23.63
CA GLU A 42 -4.23 23.00 -23.02
C GLU A 42 -2.92 23.31 -22.29
N ASN A 43 -2.13 24.27 -22.81
CA ASN A 43 -0.78 24.56 -22.30
C ASN A 43 -0.65 25.85 -21.49
N THR A 44 -1.77 26.41 -21.00
CA THR A 44 -1.73 27.60 -20.14
C THR A 44 -1.21 27.23 -18.75
N TYR A 45 -0.12 27.84 -18.32
CA TYR A 45 0.46 27.69 -16.99
C TYR A 45 -0.22 28.59 -15.96
N GLN A 46 -0.31 28.09 -14.73
CA GLN A 46 -0.76 28.82 -13.55
C GLN A 46 0.18 28.51 -12.37
N TYR A 47 0.40 29.50 -11.51
CA TYR A 47 1.10 29.24 -10.26
C TYR A 47 0.24 28.37 -9.34
N LEU A 48 0.89 27.45 -8.65
CA LEU A 48 0.33 26.71 -7.51
C LEU A 48 0.86 27.28 -6.20
N PHE A 49 2.10 27.77 -6.19
CA PHE A 49 2.75 28.35 -5.04
C PHE A 49 3.77 29.41 -5.45
N CYS A 50 3.88 30.51 -4.70
CA CYS A 50 4.88 31.55 -4.85
C CYS A 50 5.34 32.04 -3.47
N SER A 51 6.64 32.23 -3.29
CA SER A 51 7.22 32.80 -2.08
C SER A 51 8.37 33.75 -2.38
N GLU A 52 8.48 34.80 -1.57
CA GLU A 52 9.65 35.68 -1.52
C GLU A 52 10.74 35.05 -0.65
N VAL A 53 11.99 35.12 -1.10
CA VAL A 53 13.13 34.44 -0.48
C VAL A 53 14.38 35.35 -0.48
N LYS A 54 15.31 35.08 0.44
CA LYS A 54 16.56 35.85 0.58
C LYS A 54 17.58 35.55 -0.52
N ASP A 55 17.66 34.29 -0.93
CA ASP A 55 18.51 33.82 -2.03
C ASP A 55 17.80 32.66 -2.73
N MET A 56 17.29 32.92 -3.94
CA MET A 56 16.55 31.93 -4.73
C MET A 56 17.46 30.84 -5.32
N SER A 57 18.75 31.10 -5.52
CA SER A 57 19.65 30.12 -6.14
C SER A 57 20.07 29.04 -5.16
N ILE A 58 20.37 29.40 -3.91
CA ILE A 58 20.69 28.43 -2.85
C ILE A 58 19.46 27.56 -2.57
N LEU A 59 18.29 28.17 -2.36
CA LEU A 59 17.07 27.43 -2.06
C LEU A 59 16.65 26.49 -3.20
N GLU A 60 16.76 26.93 -4.46
CA GLU A 60 16.48 26.07 -5.62
C GLU A 60 17.39 24.82 -5.65
N ASN A 61 18.67 24.98 -5.33
CA ASN A 61 19.61 23.86 -5.26
C ASN A 61 19.29 22.91 -4.10
N ASP A 62 18.91 23.46 -2.94
CA ASP A 62 18.51 22.66 -1.78
C ASP A 62 17.22 21.86 -2.06
N ILE A 63 16.25 22.46 -2.77
CA ILE A 63 15.05 21.75 -3.26
C ILE A 63 15.46 20.59 -4.18
N LYS A 64 16.31 20.85 -5.19
CA LYS A 64 16.77 19.81 -6.14
C LYS A 64 17.47 18.66 -5.43
N LYS A 65 18.27 18.94 -4.39
CA LYS A 65 18.95 17.93 -3.60
C LYS A 65 17.99 17.13 -2.73
N LYS A 66 17.00 17.79 -2.12
CA LYS A 66 16.03 17.14 -1.23
C LYS A 66 15.06 16.24 -1.98
N PHE A 67 14.69 16.58 -3.21
CA PHE A 67 13.67 15.88 -4.00
C PHE A 67 14.22 15.32 -5.31
N SER A 68 15.50 14.94 -5.35
CA SER A 68 16.16 14.48 -6.58
C SER A 68 15.46 13.28 -7.22
N ASN A 69 14.96 12.35 -6.40
CA ASN A 69 14.24 11.15 -6.82
C ASN A 69 12.88 11.43 -7.49
N LEU A 70 12.36 12.64 -7.35
CA LEU A 70 11.10 13.08 -7.94
C LEU A 70 11.31 13.95 -9.18
N ARG A 71 12.55 14.09 -9.67
CA ARG A 71 12.83 14.93 -10.83
C ARG A 71 12.89 14.07 -12.09
N GLU A 72 12.19 14.48 -13.15
CA GLU A 72 12.23 13.77 -14.43
C GLU A 72 13.61 13.97 -15.06
N GLU A 73 14.25 12.88 -15.50
CA GLU A 73 15.62 12.94 -16.04
C GLU A 73 15.72 13.80 -17.30
N LYS A 74 14.71 13.74 -18.18
CA LYS A 74 14.72 14.43 -19.49
C LYS A 74 14.26 15.89 -19.41
N SER A 75 13.07 16.11 -18.87
CA SER A 75 12.42 17.44 -18.88
C SER A 75 12.91 18.34 -17.74
N LYS A 76 13.59 17.77 -16.72
CA LYS A 76 13.93 18.41 -15.44
C LYS A 76 12.72 18.92 -14.66
N GLU A 77 11.51 18.58 -15.11
CA GLU A 77 10.25 18.84 -14.42
C GLU A 77 10.19 18.01 -13.15
N ILE A 78 9.36 18.48 -12.21
CA ILE A 78 9.19 17.79 -10.96
C ILE A 78 7.92 16.97 -11.04
N TYR A 79 8.09 15.70 -10.71
CA TYR A 79 7.06 14.73 -10.60
C TYR A 79 6.10 15.14 -9.49
N PHE A 80 4.86 15.38 -9.87
CA PHE A 80 3.96 16.09 -9.00
C PHE A 80 2.52 15.83 -9.37
N TYR A 81 1.93 14.85 -8.68
CA TYR A 81 0.58 14.44 -8.98
C TYR A 81 -0.33 14.31 -7.77
N ASN A 82 0.17 14.56 -6.56
CA ASN A 82 -0.64 14.38 -5.36
C ASN A 82 -0.39 15.46 -4.32
N SER A 83 -1.47 15.98 -3.74
CA SER A 83 -1.49 17.00 -2.68
C SER A 83 -0.47 16.76 -1.55
N PRO A 84 -0.24 15.53 -1.04
CA PRO A 84 0.79 15.30 -0.02
C PRO A 84 2.20 15.62 -0.50
N LEU A 85 2.55 15.30 -1.76
CA LEU A 85 3.84 15.71 -2.31
C LEU A 85 3.89 17.24 -2.44
N PHE A 86 2.77 17.92 -2.72
CA PHE A 86 2.68 19.40 -2.71
C PHE A 86 3.07 19.98 -1.39
N GLU A 87 2.39 19.47 -0.38
CA GLU A 87 2.48 19.92 0.96
C GLU A 87 3.93 19.69 1.43
N ASP A 88 4.58 18.60 1.03
CA ASP A 88 5.99 18.34 1.31
C ASP A 88 6.93 19.40 0.66
N TYR A 89 6.73 19.77 -0.62
CA TYR A 89 7.51 20.86 -1.25
C TYR A 89 7.28 22.22 -0.58
N VAL A 90 6.02 22.59 -0.39
CA VAL A 90 5.63 23.89 0.20
C VAL A 90 6.14 23.97 1.64
N LYS A 91 6.00 22.90 2.43
CA LYS A 91 6.51 22.82 3.80
C LYS A 91 8.04 22.94 3.84
N PHE A 92 8.74 22.29 2.91
CA PHE A 92 10.19 22.42 2.81
C PHE A 92 10.59 23.87 2.52
N ILE A 93 9.94 24.53 1.57
CA ILE A 93 10.21 25.94 1.24
C ILE A 93 9.94 26.85 2.43
N LYS A 94 8.77 26.73 3.06
CA LYS A 94 8.36 27.58 4.21
C LYS A 94 9.24 27.40 5.44
N SER A 95 9.76 26.20 5.67
CA SER A 95 10.66 25.92 6.80
C SER A 95 12.12 26.27 6.53
N HIS A 96 12.46 26.68 5.30
CA HIS A 96 13.83 27.00 4.95
C HIS A 96 14.28 28.35 5.55
N LYS A 97 15.52 28.43 6.02
CA LYS A 97 16.11 29.66 6.61
C LYS A 97 16.11 30.89 5.68
N LEU A 98 15.99 30.66 4.38
CA LEU A 98 15.97 31.69 3.35
C LEU A 98 14.55 32.15 2.98
N PHE A 99 13.51 31.53 3.55
CA PHE A 99 12.13 31.96 3.36
C PHE A 99 11.91 33.33 3.99
N ILE A 100 11.20 34.22 3.28
CA ILE A 100 10.80 35.54 3.80
C ILE A 100 9.29 35.52 4.04
N LYS A 101 8.50 35.30 2.98
CA LYS A 101 7.04 35.25 3.09
C LYS A 101 6.39 34.51 1.93
N GLU A 102 5.20 33.98 2.18
CA GLU A 102 4.33 33.46 1.14
C GLU A 102 3.67 34.62 0.38
N ILE A 103 3.63 34.50 -0.94
CA ILE A 103 2.92 35.43 -1.83
C ILE A 103 1.60 34.85 -2.27
N TYR A 104 1.59 33.56 -2.59
CA TYR A 104 0.42 32.86 -3.08
C TYR A 104 0.55 31.35 -2.84
N THR A 105 -0.53 30.72 -2.39
CA THR A 105 -0.70 29.27 -2.46
C THR A 105 -2.10 28.99 -2.95
N LYS A 106 -2.22 28.13 -3.97
CA LYS A 106 -3.50 27.65 -4.44
C LYS A 106 -4.12 26.71 -3.41
N SER A 107 -5.38 26.91 -3.05
CA SER A 107 -6.02 26.05 -2.05
C SER A 107 -6.21 24.63 -2.58
N LYS A 108 -6.29 23.66 -1.67
CA LYS A 108 -6.50 22.24 -1.99
C LYS A 108 -7.78 22.01 -2.80
N GLU A 109 -8.85 22.74 -2.47
CA GLU A 109 -10.14 22.68 -3.17
C GLU A 109 -10.05 23.20 -4.61
N GLU A 110 -9.20 24.21 -4.86
CA GLU A 110 -8.95 24.76 -6.20
C GLU A 110 -7.98 23.89 -7.03
N ILE A 111 -7.07 23.16 -6.38
CA ILE A 111 -6.20 22.16 -7.02
C ILE A 111 -7.04 20.96 -7.49
N LEU A 112 -7.98 20.50 -6.65
CA LEU A 112 -8.81 19.31 -6.86
C LEU A 112 -10.00 19.45 -7.84
N LYS A 113 -10.15 20.58 -8.57
CA LYS A 113 -11.23 20.89 -9.54
C LYS A 113 -12.49 19.98 -9.43
N LYS A 114 -13.47 20.37 -8.60
CA LYS A 114 -14.84 19.81 -8.44
C LYS A 114 -15.14 18.53 -9.26
N VAL A 115 -14.91 17.37 -8.67
CA VAL A 115 -15.83 16.24 -8.88
C VAL A 115 -17.01 16.49 -7.95
N LYS A 116 -18.20 16.76 -8.50
CA LYS A 116 -19.43 16.84 -7.70
C LYS A 116 -19.60 15.52 -6.95
N ILE A 117 -19.29 15.50 -5.67
CA ILE A 117 -19.70 14.41 -4.78
C ILE A 117 -21.21 14.59 -4.61
N VAL A 118 -21.98 13.92 -5.44
CA VAL A 118 -23.40 13.69 -5.14
C VAL A 118 -23.39 12.77 -3.93
N LYS A 119 -23.64 13.30 -2.73
CA LYS A 119 -24.05 12.49 -1.59
C LYS A 119 -25.35 11.79 -1.99
N LYS A 120 -25.26 10.58 -2.55
CA LYS A 120 -26.42 9.70 -2.60
C LYS A 120 -26.67 9.26 -1.16
N THR A 121 -27.73 9.80 -0.57
CA THR A 121 -28.37 9.20 0.59
C THR A 121 -28.77 7.79 0.19
N THR A 122 -27.95 6.82 0.60
CA THR A 122 -28.30 5.41 0.41
C THR A 122 -29.34 5.09 1.49
N PRO A 123 -30.56 4.68 1.12
CA PRO A 123 -31.59 4.36 2.10
C PRO A 123 -31.10 3.28 3.07
N ASN A 124 -31.51 3.34 4.32
CA ASN A 124 -31.08 2.38 5.32
C ASN A 124 -31.62 0.96 5.02
N LEU A 125 -31.09 -0.04 5.71
CA LEU A 125 -31.44 -1.45 5.53
C LEU A 125 -32.96 -1.73 5.52
N LYS A 126 -33.69 -1.00 6.37
CA LYS A 126 -35.13 -1.16 6.56
C LYS A 126 -35.91 -0.59 5.37
N GLU A 127 -35.46 0.55 4.83
CA GLU A 127 -36.03 1.21 3.65
C GLU A 127 -35.80 0.45 2.34
N ARG A 128 -34.77 -0.41 2.29
CA ARG A 128 -34.44 -1.20 1.08
C ARG A 128 -35.06 -2.59 1.04
N GLY A 129 -35.78 -3.00 2.09
CA GLY A 129 -36.38 -4.35 2.18
C GLY A 129 -35.35 -5.48 2.15
N LEU A 130 -34.08 -5.22 2.50
CA LEU A 130 -32.99 -6.19 2.41
C LEU A 130 -32.62 -6.69 3.81
N SER A 131 -32.53 -8.02 3.98
CA SER A 131 -32.00 -8.62 5.20
C SER A 131 -30.47 -8.59 5.23
N ARG A 132 -29.89 -8.76 6.43
CA ARG A 132 -28.43 -8.87 6.60
C ARG A 132 -27.83 -10.04 5.79
N LYS A 133 -28.62 -11.10 5.57
CA LYS A 133 -28.26 -12.27 4.75
C LYS A 133 -28.20 -11.92 3.26
N ASP A 134 -29.13 -11.11 2.78
CA ASP A 134 -29.17 -10.67 1.37
C ASP A 134 -27.99 -9.77 1.03
N ILE A 135 -27.56 -8.90 1.96
CA ILE A 135 -26.33 -8.11 1.80
C ILE A 135 -25.09 -9.00 1.73
N LEU A 136 -24.98 -10.01 2.60
CA LEU A 136 -23.84 -10.93 2.59
C LEU A 136 -23.78 -11.72 1.27
N GLN A 137 -24.93 -12.18 0.76
CA GLN A 137 -25.01 -12.85 -0.55
C GLN A 137 -24.76 -11.90 -1.72
N LYS A 138 -25.17 -10.62 -1.63
CA LYS A 138 -24.93 -9.62 -2.68
C LYS A 138 -23.49 -9.12 -2.67
N ALA A 139 -22.86 -9.00 -1.50
CA ALA A 139 -21.44 -8.70 -1.32
C ALA A 139 -20.54 -9.85 -1.81
N GLN A 140 -20.99 -11.11 -1.68
CA GLN A 140 -20.36 -12.26 -2.35
C GLN A 140 -20.47 -12.21 -3.89
N LYS A 141 -21.43 -11.46 -4.44
CA LYS A 141 -21.64 -11.31 -5.90
C LYS A 141 -20.99 -10.05 -6.51
N VAL A 142 -20.62 -9.06 -5.70
CA VAL A 142 -19.94 -7.86 -6.18
C VAL A 142 -18.44 -8.15 -6.23
N ASN A 143 -17.96 -8.50 -7.43
CA ASN A 143 -16.54 -8.67 -7.76
C ASN A 143 -15.79 -7.32 -7.79
N ASN A 144 -15.88 -6.51 -6.73
CA ASN A 144 -15.05 -5.31 -6.60
C ASN A 144 -13.94 -5.59 -5.58
N ASP A 145 -12.87 -6.23 -6.05
CA ASP A 145 -11.66 -6.49 -5.26
C ASP A 145 -10.69 -5.29 -5.18
N GLU A 146 -11.09 -4.14 -5.73
CA GLU A 146 -10.32 -2.90 -5.65
C GLU A 146 -10.47 -2.23 -4.27
N PHE A 147 -9.74 -2.75 -3.30
CA PHE A 147 -9.58 -2.15 -1.98
C PHE A 147 -8.26 -1.39 -1.90
N TYR A 148 -8.32 -0.08 -1.73
CA TYR A 148 -7.13 0.75 -1.55
C TYR A 148 -6.74 0.82 -0.08
N THR A 149 -5.47 0.54 0.22
CA THR A 149 -4.91 0.64 1.57
C THR A 149 -4.73 2.11 1.97
N ARG A 150 -4.94 2.41 3.25
CA ARG A 150 -4.75 3.76 3.80
C ARG A 150 -3.29 3.97 4.21
N MET A 151 -2.80 5.21 4.10
CA MET A 151 -1.42 5.56 4.47
C MET A 151 -1.10 5.20 5.93
N GLU A 152 -2.01 5.47 6.87
CA GLU A 152 -1.83 5.17 8.29
C GLU A 152 -1.61 3.66 8.57
N ASP A 153 -2.26 2.79 7.81
CA ASP A 153 -2.12 1.33 7.96
C ASP A 153 -0.75 0.85 7.43
N ILE A 154 -0.24 1.48 6.37
CA ILE A 154 1.10 1.22 5.81
C ILE A 154 2.18 1.71 6.77
N GLU A 155 2.09 2.96 7.25
CA GLU A 155 3.06 3.54 8.18
C GLU A 155 3.15 2.71 9.48
N LYS A 156 2.00 2.29 10.01
CA LYS A 156 1.93 1.45 11.21
C LYS A 156 2.57 0.09 11.05
N GLU A 157 2.46 -0.53 9.87
CA GLU A 157 3.12 -1.81 9.60
C GLU A 157 4.61 -1.63 9.32
N LEU A 158 4.96 -0.78 8.34
CA LEU A 158 6.34 -0.68 7.85
C LEU A 158 7.31 -0.10 8.89
N SER A 159 6.82 0.72 9.83
CA SER A 159 7.61 1.22 10.97
C SER A 159 8.10 0.13 11.92
N MET A 160 7.46 -1.04 11.92
CA MET A 160 7.85 -2.19 12.75
C MET A 160 9.10 -2.91 12.22
N TYR A 161 9.46 -2.68 10.96
CA TYR A 161 10.61 -3.32 10.32
C TYR A 161 11.87 -2.45 10.46
N ASN A 162 13.01 -3.09 10.67
CA ASN A 162 14.28 -2.37 10.78
C ASN A 162 14.60 -1.67 9.46
N LYS A 163 14.81 -0.35 9.49
CA LYS A 163 15.10 0.46 8.29
C LYS A 163 16.27 -0.07 7.44
N LYS A 164 17.20 -0.84 8.03
CA LYS A 164 18.32 -1.48 7.32
C LYS A 164 17.87 -2.45 6.21
N ILE A 165 16.67 -3.04 6.30
CA ILE A 165 16.20 -3.98 5.26
C ILE A 165 16.01 -3.31 3.90
N TRP A 166 15.78 -1.99 3.88
CA TRP A 166 15.50 -1.21 2.67
C TRP A 166 16.76 -0.67 1.99
N ARG A 167 17.88 -0.59 2.71
CA ARG A 167 19.09 0.08 2.22
C ARG A 167 19.62 -0.61 0.96
N ASN A 168 19.80 0.19 -0.09
CA ASN A 168 20.28 -0.24 -1.41
C ASN A 168 19.41 -1.35 -2.05
N LYS A 169 18.11 -1.38 -1.72
CA LYS A 169 17.17 -2.36 -2.28
C LYS A 169 16.29 -1.76 -3.36
N THR A 170 15.88 -2.62 -4.30
CA THR A 170 14.78 -2.37 -5.22
C THR A 170 13.46 -2.83 -4.60
N VAL A 171 12.55 -1.90 -4.36
CA VAL A 171 11.17 -2.21 -3.95
C VAL A 171 10.27 -2.28 -5.18
N PHE A 172 9.45 -3.32 -5.26
CA PHE A 172 8.47 -3.51 -6.32
C PHE A 172 7.05 -3.48 -5.76
N CYS A 173 6.26 -2.50 -6.19
CA CYS A 173 4.85 -2.33 -5.86
C CYS A 173 4.05 -2.69 -7.12
N ASN A 174 3.79 -3.99 -7.31
CA ASN A 174 3.35 -4.55 -8.59
C ASN A 174 1.84 -4.60 -8.81
N CYS A 175 1.07 -4.05 -7.85
CA CYS A 175 -0.38 -3.89 -7.94
C CYS A 175 -0.78 -2.45 -7.61
N ASP A 176 0.14 -1.50 -7.76
CA ASP A 176 0.03 -0.14 -7.24
C ASP A 176 0.32 0.87 -8.34
N ASP A 177 -0.64 1.77 -8.55
CA ASP A 177 -0.41 2.91 -9.42
C ASP A 177 0.41 3.98 -8.66
N ALA A 178 1.58 4.31 -9.20
CA ALA A 178 2.41 5.39 -8.66
C ALA A 178 1.94 6.78 -9.11
N VAL A 179 1.23 6.86 -10.23
CA VAL A 179 0.97 8.08 -10.98
C VAL A 179 -0.37 7.94 -11.70
N GLY A 180 -1.43 8.36 -11.02
CA GLY A 180 -2.76 8.44 -11.63
C GLY A 180 -2.94 9.66 -12.52
N ASP A 181 -4.08 9.74 -13.21
CA ASP A 181 -4.61 10.97 -13.81
C ASP A 181 -5.56 11.73 -12.86
N ASP A 182 -5.89 11.14 -11.69
CA ASP A 182 -6.58 11.76 -10.54
C ASP A 182 -5.83 11.47 -9.20
N GLU A 183 -5.67 12.45 -8.28
CA GLU A 183 -5.05 12.24 -6.94
C GLU A 183 -5.63 11.01 -6.21
N ARG A 184 -6.88 10.67 -6.55
CA ARG A 184 -7.60 9.50 -6.05
C ARG A 184 -6.99 8.16 -6.50
N ASN A 185 -6.17 8.14 -7.55
CA ASN A 185 -5.65 6.90 -8.13
C ASN A 185 -4.23 6.56 -7.66
N THR A 186 -3.53 7.47 -6.96
CA THR A 186 -2.20 7.14 -6.41
C THR A 186 -2.33 6.12 -5.26
N SER A 187 -1.57 5.03 -5.35
CA SER A 187 -1.45 4.06 -4.27
C SER A 187 -0.72 4.66 -3.07
N ALA A 188 -1.24 4.36 -1.87
CA ALA A 188 -0.57 4.72 -0.63
C ALA A 188 0.80 4.02 -0.47
N PHE A 189 1.02 2.85 -1.08
CA PHE A 189 2.33 2.18 -1.08
C PHE A 189 3.35 2.97 -1.87
N ALA A 190 3.02 3.32 -3.12
CA ALA A 190 3.88 4.14 -3.96
C ALA A 190 4.21 5.47 -3.25
N LEU A 191 3.18 6.16 -2.75
CA LEU A 191 3.36 7.42 -2.04
C LEU A 191 4.26 7.28 -0.80
N TYR A 192 4.10 6.23 -0.01
CA TYR A 192 4.94 5.98 1.16
C TYR A 192 6.42 5.85 0.76
N PHE A 193 6.74 4.99 -0.21
CA PHE A 193 8.13 4.77 -0.62
C PHE A 193 8.73 5.99 -1.32
N LEU A 194 7.95 6.76 -2.07
CA LEU A 194 8.41 8.01 -2.68
C LEU A 194 8.81 9.04 -1.63
N ARG A 195 7.96 9.26 -0.61
CA ARG A 195 8.23 10.22 0.48
C ARG A 195 9.43 9.81 1.33
N ASN A 196 9.64 8.51 1.50
CA ASN A 196 10.70 7.95 2.34
C ASN A 196 11.92 7.47 1.53
N PHE A 197 11.98 7.68 0.21
CA PHE A 197 12.97 7.07 -0.68
C PHE A 197 14.42 7.31 -0.23
N ILE A 198 14.73 8.59 0.03
CA ILE A 198 16.07 9.03 0.46
C ILE A 198 16.37 8.54 1.89
N GLU A 199 15.39 8.63 2.79
CA GLU A 199 15.56 8.24 4.19
C GLU A 199 15.80 6.73 4.35
N LEU A 200 15.04 5.92 3.61
CA LEU A 200 15.20 4.47 3.54
C LEU A 200 16.45 4.05 2.76
N LYS A 201 17.11 4.99 2.08
CA LYS A 201 18.28 4.76 1.22
C LYS A 201 17.98 3.71 0.14
N LEU A 202 16.80 3.78 -0.46
CA LEU A 202 16.41 2.89 -1.55
C LEU A 202 17.34 3.04 -2.76
N LYS A 203 17.54 1.93 -3.48
CA LYS A 203 18.23 1.95 -4.78
C LYS A 203 17.25 2.32 -5.88
N LYS A 204 16.07 1.69 -5.86
CA LYS A 204 15.06 1.78 -6.91
C LYS A 204 13.67 1.49 -6.33
N LEU A 205 12.65 2.16 -6.84
CA LEU A 205 11.24 1.83 -6.64
C LEU A 205 10.62 1.59 -8.01
N ILE A 206 9.94 0.45 -8.18
CA ILE A 206 9.22 0.11 -9.40
C ILE A 206 7.75 -0.03 -9.04
N CYS A 207 6.87 0.62 -9.80
CA CYS A 207 5.43 0.52 -9.63
C CYS A 207 4.78 0.12 -10.96
N THR A 208 3.92 -0.88 -10.93
CA THR A 208 3.12 -1.31 -12.09
C THR A 208 1.66 -1.38 -11.67
N HIS A 209 0.78 -0.99 -12.59
CA HIS A 209 -0.66 -1.00 -12.42
C HIS A 209 -1.31 -1.83 -13.52
N TYR A 210 -2.32 -2.62 -13.15
CA TYR A 210 -3.15 -3.34 -14.11
C TYR A 210 -4.14 -2.38 -14.76
N ASP A 211 -3.96 -2.11 -16.05
CA ASP A 211 -4.83 -1.19 -16.80
C ASP A 211 -5.84 -1.96 -17.68
N GLY A 212 -5.84 -3.29 -17.63
CA GLY A 212 -6.63 -4.12 -18.55
C GLY A 212 -5.98 -4.34 -19.91
N PRO A 213 -6.64 -5.10 -20.82
CA PRO A 213 -6.16 -5.30 -22.17
C PRO A 213 -6.24 -3.99 -22.99
N VAL A 214 -5.23 -3.78 -23.84
CA VAL A 214 -5.17 -2.65 -24.78
C VAL A 214 -6.35 -2.72 -25.76
N ASP A 215 -7.09 -1.63 -25.91
CA ASP A 215 -8.17 -1.49 -26.88
C ASP A 215 -8.25 -0.05 -27.44
N LEU A 216 -9.33 0.30 -28.16
CA LEU A 216 -9.53 1.62 -28.74
C LEU A 216 -9.58 2.77 -27.72
N PHE A 217 -9.84 2.46 -26.45
CA PHE A 217 -9.96 3.41 -25.34
C PHE A 217 -8.85 3.26 -24.29
N ASN A 218 -8.10 2.16 -24.34
CA ASN A 218 -7.01 1.85 -23.43
C ASN A 218 -5.67 1.73 -24.16
N GLN A 219 -4.77 2.70 -23.93
CA GLN A 219 -3.44 2.73 -24.57
C GLN A 219 -2.41 1.78 -23.93
N GLY A 220 -2.83 0.98 -22.93
CA GLY A 220 -2.01 -0.05 -22.29
C GLY A 220 -1.30 0.41 -21.01
N SER A 221 -0.73 -0.55 -20.29
CA SER A 221 -0.26 -0.31 -18.93
C SER A 221 1.08 0.44 -18.85
N LYS A 222 1.19 1.31 -17.85
CA LYS A 222 2.40 2.08 -17.55
C LYS A 222 3.19 1.44 -16.41
N ALA A 223 4.51 1.60 -16.46
CA ALA A 223 5.38 1.29 -15.33
C ALA A 223 6.21 2.52 -14.98
N TYR A 224 6.28 2.80 -13.68
CA TYR A 224 7.04 3.93 -13.16
C TYR A 224 8.25 3.42 -12.39
N VAL A 225 9.43 3.93 -12.75
CA VAL A 225 10.70 3.55 -12.14
C VAL A 225 11.34 4.79 -11.53
N PHE A 226 11.52 4.78 -10.22
CA PHE A 226 12.15 5.86 -9.48
C PHE A 226 13.53 5.41 -8.99
N THR A 227 14.53 6.24 -9.21
CA THR A 227 15.92 6.03 -8.77
C THR A 227 16.42 7.26 -8.00
N LYS A 228 17.67 7.23 -7.55
CA LYS A 228 18.29 8.42 -6.91
C LYS A 228 18.52 9.57 -7.88
N ASP A 229 18.72 9.24 -9.15
CA ASP A 229 19.10 10.18 -10.20
C ASP A 229 17.88 10.86 -10.84
N GLY A 230 16.69 10.30 -10.59
CA GLY A 230 15.42 10.83 -11.05
C GLY A 230 14.37 9.73 -11.20
N PHE A 231 13.23 10.10 -11.77
CA PHE A 231 12.25 9.11 -12.20
C PHE A 231 12.25 8.95 -13.73
N LEU A 232 11.94 7.74 -14.13
CA LEU A 232 11.74 7.30 -15.49
C LEU A 232 10.33 6.72 -15.61
N GLU A 233 9.48 7.38 -16.36
CA GLU A 233 8.26 6.76 -16.87
C GLU A 233 8.66 5.83 -18.02
N LYS A 234 8.55 4.52 -17.78
CA LYS A 234 8.73 3.52 -18.84
C LYS A 234 7.35 3.20 -19.39
N LYS A 235 7.05 3.82 -20.54
CA LYS A 235 5.91 3.42 -21.36
C LYS A 235 6.28 2.11 -22.05
N PHE A 236 5.79 1.02 -21.51
CA PHE A 236 5.94 -0.29 -22.12
C PHE A 236 4.75 -0.49 -23.06
N TYR A 237 5.02 -0.38 -24.36
CA TYR A 237 4.09 -0.78 -25.42
C TYR A 237 4.41 -2.17 -26.03
N PRO A 238 4.77 -3.25 -25.28
CA PRO A 238 4.54 -4.57 -25.83
C PRO A 238 3.06 -4.65 -26.17
N LYS A 239 2.73 -4.97 -27.43
CA LYS A 239 1.37 -5.46 -27.75
C LYS A 239 1.07 -6.51 -26.67
N HIS A 240 0.02 -6.30 -25.87
CA HIS A 240 -0.46 -7.18 -24.80
C HIS A 240 0.11 -7.03 -23.36
N TYR A 241 0.91 -6.01 -23.00
CA TYR A 241 1.23 -5.78 -21.58
C TYR A 241 -0.01 -5.27 -20.83
N THR A 242 -0.52 -6.06 -19.88
CA THR A 242 -1.74 -5.73 -19.11
C THR A 242 -1.46 -5.09 -17.76
N GLY A 243 -0.19 -5.02 -17.33
CA GLY A 243 0.17 -4.53 -16.01
C GLY A 243 -0.14 -5.51 -14.87
N SER A 244 -0.72 -6.67 -15.19
CA SER A 244 -1.03 -7.72 -14.24
C SER A 244 0.24 -8.26 -13.58
N PHE A 245 0.15 -8.73 -12.34
CA PHE A 245 1.31 -9.24 -11.60
C PHE A 245 1.93 -10.49 -12.23
N ASP A 246 1.13 -11.26 -12.97
CA ASP A 246 1.48 -12.51 -13.65
C ASP A 246 1.82 -12.31 -15.13
N ASP A 247 1.82 -11.07 -15.61
CA ASP A 247 2.28 -10.74 -16.95
C ASP A 247 3.79 -11.07 -17.10
N PRO A 248 4.25 -11.58 -18.26
CA PRO A 248 5.66 -11.87 -18.52
C PRO A 248 6.63 -10.75 -18.14
N LEU A 249 6.27 -9.49 -18.38
CA LEU A 249 7.12 -8.35 -18.02
C LEU A 249 7.14 -8.12 -16.49
N SER A 250 5.98 -8.21 -15.83
CA SER A 250 5.89 -8.12 -14.37
C SER A 250 6.69 -9.23 -13.68
N LEU A 251 6.61 -10.45 -14.21
CA LEU A 251 7.39 -11.60 -13.73
C LEU A 251 8.89 -11.41 -13.98
N LYS A 252 9.29 -10.83 -15.12
CA LYS A 252 10.68 -10.49 -15.42
C LYS A 252 11.22 -9.47 -14.42
N ILE A 253 10.49 -8.38 -14.17
CA ILE A 253 10.84 -7.36 -13.17
C ILE A 253 10.98 -8.00 -11.78
N LEU A 254 10.02 -8.83 -11.38
CA LEU A 254 10.06 -9.55 -10.10
C LEU A 254 11.33 -10.40 -9.97
N LYS A 255 11.67 -11.17 -11.00
CA LYS A 255 12.82 -12.10 -10.98
C LYS A 255 14.16 -11.36 -11.04
N GLU A 256 14.30 -10.42 -11.96
CA GLU A 256 15.59 -9.82 -12.33
C GLU A 256 15.90 -8.53 -11.55
N GLU A 257 14.90 -7.72 -11.21
CA GLU A 257 15.12 -6.37 -10.66
C GLU A 257 14.74 -6.23 -9.18
N ALA A 258 13.67 -6.89 -8.74
CA ALA A 258 13.14 -6.72 -7.39
C ALA A 258 13.99 -7.40 -6.32
N ASP A 259 14.15 -6.74 -5.17
CA ASP A 259 14.65 -7.34 -3.94
C ASP A 259 13.49 -7.61 -2.96
N ILE A 260 12.56 -6.66 -2.85
CA ILE A 260 11.43 -6.67 -1.92
C ILE A 260 10.14 -6.32 -2.66
N VAL A 261 9.09 -7.12 -2.51
CA VAL A 261 7.74 -6.79 -2.98
C VAL A 261 6.91 -6.22 -1.82
N CYS A 262 6.24 -5.09 -2.02
CA CYS A 262 5.42 -4.48 -0.98
C CYS A 262 4.13 -3.89 -1.58
N THR A 263 2.98 -4.52 -1.35
CA THR A 263 1.71 -4.15 -2.01
C THR A 263 0.46 -4.75 -1.34
N ASN A 264 -0.72 -4.33 -1.80
CA ASN A 264 -2.01 -4.98 -1.52
C ASN A 264 -2.53 -5.67 -2.79
N PRO A 265 -2.27 -6.99 -2.99
CA PRO A 265 -2.77 -7.72 -4.15
C PRO A 265 -4.30 -7.90 -4.12
N PRO A 266 -4.95 -8.13 -5.27
CA PRO A 266 -6.37 -8.46 -5.32
C PRO A 266 -6.66 -9.75 -4.56
N PHE A 267 -7.64 -9.71 -3.64
CA PHE A 267 -7.90 -10.83 -2.72
C PHE A 267 -8.42 -12.07 -3.47
N SER A 268 -9.17 -11.91 -4.56
CA SER A 268 -9.64 -13.00 -5.41
C SER A 268 -8.51 -13.78 -6.09
N ARG A 269 -7.37 -13.15 -6.36
CA ARG A 269 -6.20 -13.77 -6.99
C ARG A 269 -5.06 -14.05 -6.01
N ALA A 270 -5.35 -14.01 -4.70
CA ALA A 270 -4.32 -14.14 -3.67
C ALA A 270 -3.58 -15.49 -3.73
N THR A 271 -4.24 -16.58 -4.13
CA THR A 271 -3.61 -17.92 -4.22
C THR A 271 -2.48 -17.92 -5.27
N ASP A 272 -2.77 -17.46 -6.48
CA ASP A 272 -1.77 -17.37 -7.56
C ASP A 272 -0.65 -16.40 -7.18
N TYR A 273 -1.02 -15.26 -6.59
CA TYR A 273 -0.09 -14.22 -6.20
C TYR A 273 0.90 -14.71 -5.14
N TRP A 274 0.42 -15.39 -4.09
CA TRP A 274 1.28 -15.97 -3.05
C TRP A 274 2.24 -17.01 -3.62
N LYS A 275 1.74 -17.88 -4.52
CA LYS A 275 2.58 -18.86 -5.20
C LYS A 275 3.73 -18.20 -5.96
N ILE A 276 3.42 -17.19 -6.79
CA ILE A 276 4.44 -16.43 -7.54
C ILE A 276 5.47 -15.79 -6.60
N LEU A 277 5.03 -15.17 -5.51
CA LEU A 277 5.94 -14.52 -4.57
C LEU A 277 6.84 -15.50 -3.84
N VAL A 278 6.29 -16.59 -3.32
CA VAL A 278 7.07 -17.61 -2.61
C VAL A 278 8.06 -18.29 -3.56
N ASP A 279 7.62 -18.66 -4.76
CA ASP A 279 8.46 -19.30 -5.80
C ASP A 279 9.57 -18.35 -6.29
N SER A 280 9.34 -17.03 -6.28
CA SER A 280 10.36 -16.04 -6.66
C SER A 280 11.53 -15.94 -5.67
N LYS A 281 11.37 -16.47 -4.44
CA LYS A 281 12.31 -16.35 -3.31
C LYS A 281 12.64 -14.90 -2.90
N LYS A 282 11.94 -13.90 -3.45
CA LYS A 282 12.10 -12.49 -3.08
C LYS A 282 11.52 -12.23 -1.70
N LYS A 283 11.98 -11.15 -1.05
CA LYS A 283 11.36 -10.73 0.20
C LYS A 283 10.05 -10.03 -0.07
N PHE A 284 9.08 -10.13 0.84
CA PHE A 284 7.81 -9.43 0.67
C PHE A 284 7.14 -9.02 1.97
N ILE A 285 6.31 -7.98 1.89
CA ILE A 285 5.36 -7.52 2.91
C ILE A 285 4.07 -7.18 2.17
N ILE A 286 3.03 -7.99 2.32
CA ILE A 286 1.79 -7.86 1.54
C ILE A 286 0.57 -7.88 2.44
N ILE A 287 -0.57 -7.38 1.96
CA ILE A 287 -1.85 -7.56 2.63
C ILE A 287 -2.61 -8.73 1.99
N SER A 288 -3.29 -9.53 2.79
CA SER A 288 -4.24 -10.50 2.27
C SER A 288 -5.33 -10.79 3.30
N ASN A 289 -6.25 -11.70 3.00
CA ASN A 289 -7.33 -12.04 3.91
C ASN A 289 -6.78 -12.68 5.20
N ILE A 290 -7.31 -12.27 6.35
CA ILE A 290 -6.95 -12.79 7.68
C ILE A 290 -7.18 -14.31 7.82
N ALA A 291 -8.10 -14.88 7.05
CA ALA A 291 -8.45 -16.30 7.07
C ALA A 291 -7.43 -17.18 6.32
N ASN A 292 -6.49 -16.59 5.57
CA ASN A 292 -5.52 -17.36 4.79
C ASN A 292 -4.70 -18.32 5.65
N VAL A 293 -4.43 -17.97 6.91
CA VAL A 293 -3.72 -18.87 7.87
C VAL A 293 -4.44 -20.20 8.14
N LEU A 294 -5.75 -20.29 7.85
CA LEU A 294 -6.56 -21.50 8.01
C LEU A 294 -6.88 -22.18 6.67
N THR A 295 -6.62 -21.51 5.55
CA THR A 295 -7.08 -21.98 4.24
C THR A 295 -6.07 -22.96 3.64
N PRO A 296 -6.49 -24.14 3.14
CA PRO A 296 -5.58 -25.17 2.62
C PRO A 296 -4.54 -24.67 1.61
N ALA A 297 -4.91 -23.70 0.77
CA ALA A 297 -4.02 -23.11 -0.23
C ALA A 297 -2.78 -22.39 0.36
N TYR A 298 -2.80 -22.02 1.65
CA TYR A 298 -1.69 -21.28 2.27
C TYR A 298 -1.10 -21.94 3.51
N ILE A 299 -1.74 -22.97 4.08
CA ILE A 299 -1.30 -23.64 5.32
C ILE A 299 0.16 -24.09 5.22
N SER A 300 0.55 -24.70 4.09
CA SER A 300 1.92 -25.20 3.88
C SER A 300 2.95 -24.09 4.01
N TYR A 301 2.67 -22.88 3.53
CA TYR A 301 3.62 -21.76 3.65
C TYR A 301 3.92 -21.36 5.09
N PHE A 302 2.94 -21.48 6.00
CA PHE A 302 3.16 -21.22 7.42
C PHE A 302 3.83 -22.42 8.12
N LYS A 303 3.39 -23.63 7.78
CA LYS A 303 3.94 -24.89 8.31
C LYS A 303 5.43 -25.02 8.00
N ASP A 304 5.83 -24.66 6.77
CA ASP A 304 7.20 -24.77 6.27
C ASP A 304 8.03 -23.50 6.57
N ASN A 305 7.51 -22.58 7.39
CA ASN A 305 8.17 -21.33 7.79
C ASN A 305 8.55 -20.39 6.61
N LEU A 306 7.85 -20.51 5.48
CA LEU A 306 8.04 -19.67 4.28
C LEU A 306 7.34 -18.31 4.42
N VAL A 307 6.22 -18.26 5.14
CA VAL A 307 5.42 -17.06 5.40
C VAL A 307 5.12 -16.93 6.89
N TRP A 308 5.10 -15.69 7.38
CA TRP A 308 4.69 -15.28 8.71
C TRP A 308 3.56 -14.26 8.62
N ALA A 309 2.75 -14.19 9.67
CA ALA A 309 1.88 -13.02 9.85
C ALA A 309 2.75 -11.77 10.01
N GLY A 310 2.40 -10.66 9.36
CA GLY A 310 2.91 -9.33 9.67
C GLY A 310 2.39 -8.84 11.03
N TYR A 311 2.76 -7.63 11.42
CA TYR A 311 2.51 -7.12 12.77
C TYR A 311 1.04 -6.72 12.97
N ASN A 312 0.40 -6.14 11.96
CA ASN A 312 -0.91 -5.51 12.09
C ASN A 312 -2.01 -6.20 11.26
N SER A 313 -3.26 -6.01 11.71
CA SER A 313 -4.45 -6.30 10.90
C SER A 313 -4.93 -5.00 10.24
N VAL A 314 -5.63 -5.12 9.13
CA VAL A 314 -6.21 -3.99 8.40
C VAL A 314 -7.70 -4.28 8.19
N ASP A 315 -8.56 -3.54 8.90
CA ASP A 315 -10.01 -3.76 8.87
C ASP A 315 -10.74 -2.73 7.98
N ASN A 316 -10.05 -1.65 7.61
CA ASN A 316 -10.60 -0.49 6.92
C ASN A 316 -9.80 -0.22 5.65
N PHE A 317 -10.50 -0.13 4.52
CA PHE A 317 -9.96 0.15 3.20
C PHE A 317 -10.77 1.28 2.55
N LEU A 318 -10.28 1.78 1.43
CA LEU A 318 -10.99 2.75 0.61
C LEU A 318 -11.46 2.08 -0.69
N THR A 319 -12.67 2.41 -1.12
CA THR A 319 -13.16 2.06 -2.47
C THR A 319 -12.49 2.93 -3.54
N PRO A 320 -12.65 2.65 -4.84
CA PRO A 320 -12.21 3.56 -5.91
C PRO A 320 -12.79 4.98 -5.77
N LYS A 321 -13.94 5.12 -5.10
CA LYS A 321 -14.58 6.41 -4.78
C LYS A 321 -14.05 7.07 -3.51
N LYS A 322 -13.03 6.51 -2.86
CA LYS A 322 -12.46 6.94 -1.56
C LYS A 322 -13.43 6.88 -0.39
N GLU A 323 -14.42 6.01 -0.47
CA GLU A 323 -15.33 5.75 0.65
C GLU A 323 -14.75 4.67 1.56
N LEU A 324 -14.91 4.82 2.86
CA LEU A 324 -14.46 3.83 3.83
C LEU A 324 -15.28 2.55 3.68
N THR A 325 -14.60 1.42 3.51
CA THR A 325 -15.20 0.09 3.48
C THR A 325 -14.44 -0.85 4.40
N ARG A 326 -15.07 -1.94 4.81
CA ARG A 326 -14.46 -2.93 5.71
C ARG A 326 -14.18 -4.22 4.96
N ALA A 327 -12.96 -4.73 5.12
CA ALA A 327 -12.56 -6.06 4.70
C ALA A 327 -11.64 -6.66 5.76
N ALA A 328 -11.60 -7.98 5.86
CA ALA A 328 -10.85 -8.68 6.89
C ALA A 328 -9.39 -8.90 6.44
N GLY A 329 -8.60 -7.83 6.41
CA GLY A 329 -7.20 -7.85 5.99
C GLY A 329 -6.20 -8.11 7.12
N HIS A 330 -5.07 -8.71 6.78
CA HIS A 330 -3.91 -8.83 7.65
C HIS A 330 -2.62 -8.76 6.82
N TRP A 331 -1.55 -8.22 7.41
CA TRP A 331 -0.24 -8.17 6.76
C TRP A 331 0.43 -9.55 6.77
N TYR A 332 1.19 -9.91 5.75
CA TYR A 332 1.92 -11.16 5.64
C TYR A 332 3.32 -10.92 5.08
N THR A 333 4.31 -11.67 5.56
CA THR A 333 5.70 -11.43 5.21
C THR A 333 6.56 -12.68 5.33
N ASN A 334 7.67 -12.73 4.59
CA ASN A 334 8.74 -13.71 4.79
C ASN A 334 10.01 -13.10 5.43
N PHE A 335 9.89 -11.92 6.02
CA PHE A 335 10.89 -11.39 6.94
C PHE A 335 10.77 -12.10 8.29
N LYS A 336 11.91 -12.39 8.92
CA LYS A 336 11.92 -12.96 10.27
C LYS A 336 11.35 -11.94 11.25
N ILE A 337 10.22 -12.27 11.86
CA ILE A 337 9.61 -11.44 12.90
C ILE A 337 10.37 -11.61 14.21
N LYS A 338 10.73 -10.49 14.83
CA LYS A 338 11.27 -10.44 16.19
C LYS A 338 10.40 -9.50 17.02
N ASN A 339 10.25 -9.81 18.32
CA ASN A 339 9.62 -8.93 19.31
C ASN A 339 8.22 -8.44 18.92
N ARG A 340 7.37 -9.32 18.37
CA ARG A 340 5.98 -8.99 18.01
C ARG A 340 5.23 -8.42 19.22
N PRO A 341 4.69 -7.19 19.16
CA PRO A 341 3.93 -6.61 20.28
C PRO A 341 2.72 -7.46 20.69
N LYS A 342 2.12 -8.19 19.74
CA LYS A 342 0.98 -9.08 19.96
C LYS A 342 1.29 -10.36 20.72
N TYR A 343 2.55 -10.66 21.06
CA TYR A 343 2.86 -11.79 21.95
C TYR A 343 2.15 -11.67 23.30
N LYS A 344 1.90 -10.46 23.79
CA LYS A 344 1.16 -10.22 25.04
C LYS A 344 -0.28 -10.78 25.01
N ASN A 345 -0.83 -11.02 23.82
CA ASN A 345 -2.15 -11.60 23.66
C ASN A 345 -2.13 -13.13 23.80
N LEU A 346 -0.97 -13.78 23.67
CA LEU A 346 -0.80 -15.22 23.83
C LEU A 346 -0.68 -15.56 25.31
N LYS A 347 -1.64 -16.32 25.83
CA LYS A 347 -1.69 -16.76 27.22
C LYS A 347 -1.18 -18.19 27.31
N ILE A 348 0.15 -18.33 27.32
CA ILE A 348 0.83 -19.63 27.34
C ILE A 348 0.99 -20.09 28.79
N MET A 349 0.35 -21.19 29.17
CA MET A 349 0.31 -21.72 30.55
C MET A 349 0.05 -23.23 30.55
N PRO A 350 0.30 -23.96 31.65
CA PRO A 350 -0.09 -25.37 31.76
C PRO A 350 -1.57 -25.60 31.47
N LEU A 351 -1.93 -26.73 30.83
CA LEU A 351 -3.30 -27.04 30.43
C LEU A 351 -4.30 -26.99 31.59
N LYS A 352 -3.86 -27.39 32.79
CA LYS A 352 -4.69 -27.37 34.00
C LYS A 352 -5.11 -25.94 34.40
N GLU A 353 -4.26 -24.95 34.13
CA GLU A 353 -4.50 -23.54 34.47
C GLU A 353 -5.38 -22.81 33.45
N ILE A 354 -5.56 -23.37 32.24
CA ILE A 354 -6.46 -22.79 31.25
C ILE A 354 -7.91 -22.87 31.78
N PRO A 355 -8.66 -21.75 31.84
CA PRO A 355 -10.02 -21.76 32.34
C PRO A 355 -10.93 -22.68 31.52
N GLU A 356 -11.80 -23.45 32.19
CA GLU A 356 -12.69 -24.44 31.56
C GLU A 356 -13.51 -23.87 30.40
N LYS A 357 -13.96 -22.61 30.49
CA LYS A 357 -14.70 -21.96 29.39
C LYS A 357 -13.90 -21.78 28.09
N TYR A 358 -12.57 -21.87 28.14
CA TYR A 358 -11.66 -21.70 27.01
C TYR A 358 -10.97 -22.99 26.58
N LYS A 359 -11.25 -24.13 27.22
CA LYS A 359 -10.76 -25.44 26.79
C LYS A 359 -11.92 -26.43 26.71
N LYS A 360 -11.97 -27.20 25.63
CA LYS A 360 -12.97 -28.25 25.44
C LYS A 360 -12.44 -29.32 24.52
N TYR A 361 -13.10 -30.47 24.50
CA TYR A 361 -12.82 -31.53 23.54
C TYR A 361 -13.99 -31.63 22.58
N ASP A 362 -13.69 -31.83 21.30
CA ASP A 362 -14.71 -32.19 20.32
C ASP A 362 -15.06 -33.68 20.37
N ASP A 363 -15.99 -34.08 19.52
CA ASP A 363 -16.48 -35.45 19.40
C ASP A 363 -15.34 -36.44 19.05
N SER A 364 -14.29 -35.96 18.36
CA SER A 364 -13.07 -36.71 18.03
C SER A 364 -11.99 -36.66 19.13
N LYS A 365 -12.31 -36.13 20.30
CA LYS A 365 -11.41 -35.98 21.46
C LYS A 365 -10.17 -35.13 21.18
N ILE A 366 -10.24 -34.21 20.21
CA ILE A 366 -9.21 -33.20 19.98
C ILE A 366 -9.45 -32.02 20.92
N LEU A 367 -8.38 -31.57 21.59
CA LEU A 367 -8.43 -30.39 22.44
C LEU A 367 -8.62 -29.14 21.58
N LEU A 368 -9.55 -28.28 22.00
CA LEU A 368 -9.79 -26.96 21.45
C LEU A 368 -9.49 -25.92 22.51
N VAL A 369 -8.72 -24.91 22.13
CA VAL A 369 -8.48 -23.74 22.98
C VAL A 369 -8.87 -22.44 22.28
N ASP A 370 -9.50 -21.55 23.03
CA ASP A 370 -10.04 -20.28 22.56
C ASP A 370 -9.36 -19.08 23.23
N ASN A 371 -9.63 -17.87 22.71
CA ASN A 371 -9.16 -16.60 23.28
C ASN A 371 -7.63 -16.52 23.53
N ASN A 372 -6.84 -17.15 22.64
CA ASN A 372 -5.38 -17.22 22.70
C ASN A 372 -4.81 -17.87 23.97
N TYR A 373 -5.59 -18.67 24.70
CA TYR A 373 -5.04 -19.61 25.68
C TYR A 373 -4.32 -20.73 24.94
N ILE A 374 -3.08 -21.05 25.33
CA ILE A 374 -2.26 -22.06 24.66
C ILE A 374 -1.58 -22.93 25.72
N PRO A 375 -1.78 -24.26 25.71
CA PRO A 375 -1.18 -25.15 26.69
C PRO A 375 0.32 -25.31 26.46
N SER A 376 1.12 -25.04 27.49
CA SER A 376 2.59 -25.14 27.44
C SER A 376 3.12 -26.58 27.60
N ASP A 377 2.31 -27.48 28.15
CA ASP A 377 2.65 -28.85 28.53
C ASP A 377 1.92 -29.92 27.68
N TYR A 378 0.99 -29.52 26.81
CA TYR A 378 0.24 -30.45 25.96
C TYR A 378 1.00 -30.81 24.67
N LYS A 379 1.38 -32.08 24.54
CA LYS A 379 2.24 -32.58 23.45
C LYS A 379 1.47 -33.12 22.24
N LYS A 380 0.18 -33.40 22.35
CA LYS A 380 -0.64 -33.86 21.20
C LYS A 380 -1.08 -32.65 20.36
N PRO A 381 -1.41 -32.84 19.07
CA PRO A 381 -2.04 -31.80 18.27
C PRO A 381 -3.33 -31.28 18.90
N PHE A 382 -3.54 -29.97 18.87
CA PHE A 382 -4.74 -29.32 19.40
C PHE A 382 -5.17 -28.15 18.51
N ALA A 383 -6.46 -27.83 18.51
CA ALA A 383 -7.07 -26.85 17.63
C ALA A 383 -7.02 -25.44 18.22
N VAL A 384 -6.61 -24.47 17.40
CA VAL A 384 -6.61 -23.04 17.73
C VAL A 384 -7.32 -22.21 16.66
N SER A 385 -7.76 -21.01 17.03
CA SER A 385 -8.25 -20.02 16.06
C SER A 385 -7.13 -19.42 15.20
N SER A 386 -7.49 -18.80 14.07
CA SER A 386 -6.57 -17.97 13.25
C SER A 386 -5.83 -16.91 14.07
N ARG A 387 -6.50 -16.30 15.07
CA ARG A 387 -5.92 -15.25 15.92
C ARG A 387 -4.66 -15.71 16.65
N SER A 388 -4.57 -16.98 17.06
CA SER A 388 -3.38 -17.52 17.72
C SER A 388 -2.17 -17.51 16.76
N ILE A 389 -2.37 -17.88 15.49
CA ILE A 389 -1.33 -17.82 14.46
C ILE A 389 -0.91 -16.38 14.20
N LEU A 390 -1.88 -15.47 14.01
CA LEU A 390 -1.63 -14.05 13.71
C LEU A 390 -0.97 -13.28 14.87
N ASN A 391 -1.19 -13.74 16.11
CA ASN A 391 -0.52 -13.25 17.30
C ASN A 391 0.88 -13.84 17.50
N GLY A 392 1.33 -14.72 16.59
CA GLY A 392 2.70 -15.20 16.52
C GLY A 392 2.97 -16.45 17.35
N ILE A 393 2.00 -17.35 17.53
CA ILE A 393 2.24 -18.59 18.30
C ILE A 393 3.31 -19.49 17.66
N LEU A 394 3.44 -19.45 16.32
CA LEU A 394 4.48 -20.18 15.60
C LEU A 394 5.90 -19.69 15.94
N GLU A 395 6.03 -18.43 16.38
CA GLU A 395 7.30 -17.84 16.84
C GLU A 395 7.62 -18.24 18.30
N LYS A 396 6.75 -19.02 18.95
CA LYS A 396 6.84 -19.43 20.37
C LYS A 396 7.01 -20.93 20.56
N GLY A 397 7.59 -21.62 19.58
CA GLY A 397 7.89 -23.06 19.66
C GLY A 397 6.68 -23.96 19.40
N TYR A 398 5.71 -23.47 18.63
CA TYR A 398 4.62 -24.29 18.11
C TYR A 398 4.71 -24.35 16.59
N GLN A 399 4.21 -25.43 16.02
CA GLN A 399 4.17 -25.65 14.59
C GLN A 399 2.77 -26.09 14.18
N ILE A 400 2.39 -25.80 12.94
CA ILE A 400 1.14 -26.31 12.36
C ILE A 400 1.25 -27.82 12.19
N PHE A 401 0.16 -28.53 12.51
CA PHE A 401 0.04 -29.97 12.36
C PHE A 401 -1.02 -30.29 11.28
N GLY A 402 -0.58 -30.84 10.15
CA GLY A 402 -1.44 -31.16 9.00
C GLY A 402 -1.49 -30.04 7.94
N ASP A 403 -2.16 -30.35 6.82
CA ASP A 403 -2.16 -29.50 5.60
C ASP A 403 -3.56 -28.99 5.24
N ARG A 404 -4.52 -29.13 6.17
CA ARG A 404 -5.92 -28.78 5.95
C ARG A 404 -6.49 -28.05 7.16
N GLU A 405 -7.52 -27.24 6.90
CA GLU A 405 -8.34 -26.67 7.95
C GLU A 405 -9.02 -27.77 8.76
N TYR A 406 -9.07 -27.59 10.08
CA TYR A 406 -9.73 -28.51 11.00
C TYR A 406 -11.12 -28.01 11.37
N TYR A 407 -12.13 -28.87 11.21
CA TYR A 407 -13.51 -28.56 11.56
C TYR A 407 -13.95 -29.40 12.76
N PRO A 408 -14.00 -28.83 13.97
CA PRO A 408 -14.44 -29.55 15.15
C PRO A 408 -15.95 -29.75 15.14
N TYR A 409 -16.39 -30.89 15.70
CA TYR A 409 -17.79 -31.22 15.92
C TYR A 409 -18.07 -31.28 17.42
N ILE A 410 -19.10 -30.58 17.88
CA ILE A 410 -19.52 -30.62 19.29
C ILE A 410 -20.96 -31.08 19.31
N LYS A 411 -21.22 -32.27 19.85
CA LYS A 411 -22.55 -32.89 19.82
C LYS A 411 -23.07 -32.94 18.38
N GLU A 412 -22.24 -33.44 17.47
CA GLU A 412 -22.49 -33.60 16.03
C GLU A 412 -22.69 -32.30 15.25
N LYS A 413 -22.51 -31.14 15.90
CA LYS A 413 -22.62 -29.83 15.24
C LYS A 413 -21.25 -29.33 14.80
N LYS A 414 -21.11 -29.14 13.49
CA LYS A 414 -19.93 -28.53 12.87
C LYS A 414 -19.72 -27.11 13.41
N CYS A 415 -18.55 -26.86 13.95
CA CYS A 415 -18.13 -25.56 14.48
C CYS A 415 -17.24 -24.80 13.48
N PHE A 416 -16.88 -23.56 13.83
CA PHE A 416 -15.95 -22.75 13.03
C PHE A 416 -14.61 -23.43 12.83
N GLY A 417 -14.06 -23.27 11.62
CA GLY A 417 -12.77 -23.83 11.23
C GLY A 417 -11.62 -23.33 12.10
N ARG A 418 -10.65 -24.22 12.29
CA ARG A 418 -9.49 -24.10 13.15
C ARG A 418 -8.25 -24.59 12.42
N ILE A 419 -7.10 -24.38 13.03
CA ILE A 419 -5.86 -25.04 12.63
C ILE A 419 -5.35 -25.88 13.79
N LEU A 420 -4.86 -27.07 13.49
CA LEU A 420 -4.17 -27.88 14.49
C LEU A 420 -2.73 -27.37 14.62
N ILE A 421 -2.28 -27.20 15.84
CA ILE A 421 -0.88 -26.92 16.15
C ILE A 421 -0.36 -27.92 17.18
N LYS A 422 0.95 -28.07 17.25
CA LYS A 422 1.64 -28.89 18.23
C LYS A 422 2.88 -28.14 18.74
N LYS A 423 3.19 -28.29 20.02
CA LYS A 423 4.45 -27.78 20.59
C LYS A 423 5.62 -28.61 20.09
N TYR A 424 6.66 -27.95 19.56
CA TYR A 424 7.91 -28.57 19.15
C TYR A 424 8.71 -29.04 20.37
#